data_AF-A0AAE6MKG6-F1
#
_entry.id   AF-A0AAE6MKG6-F1
#
_cell.length_a   1.000
_cell.length_b   1.000
_cell.length_c   1.000
_cell.angle_alpha   90.00
_cell.angle_beta   90.00
_cell.angle_gamma   90.00
#
_symmetry.space_group_name_H-M   'P 1'
#
loop_
_entity.id
_entity.type
_entity.pdbx_description
1 polymer ?
#
loop_
_entity_poly.entity_id
_entity_poly.type
_entity_poly.pdbx_seq_one_letter_code
_entity_poly.pdbx_strand_id
1 'polypeptide(L)'
;MDVRAEISNNKQLEQRYLQLAAKATKMTDLLAIEDKLASIRTTIDSAQGQLNYLSSQVSYSSLDISFYTRHPGEVNTGNGFAYKFKTAIGEGWEVLQNLFFALIALWPLMIGAIIFLLLIRRWKRRRKANIISEA
;
A
#
# COMPACT_ATOMS: atom_id res chain seq x y z
N MET A 1 24.29 -10.79 -15.94
CA MET A 1 24.51 -11.47 -17.23
C MET A 1 23.14 -11.85 -17.78
N ASP A 2 22.85 -11.57 -19.04
CA ASP A 2 21.50 -11.73 -19.61
C ASP A 2 21.33 -13.15 -20.21
N VAL A 3 20.64 -14.02 -19.46
CA VAL A 3 20.40 -15.42 -19.83
C VAL A 3 19.58 -15.53 -21.13
N ARG A 4 18.71 -14.54 -21.43
CA ARG A 4 17.92 -14.54 -22.67
C ARG A 4 18.80 -14.28 -23.90
N ALA A 5 19.76 -13.37 -23.77
CA ALA A 5 20.72 -13.07 -24.83
C ALA A 5 21.61 -14.29 -25.13
N GLU A 6 22.02 -15.03 -24.10
CA GLU A 6 22.82 -16.26 -24.24
C GLU A 6 22.06 -17.38 -24.98
N ILE A 7 20.78 -17.61 -24.63
CA ILE A 7 19.93 -18.58 -25.34
C ILE A 7 19.74 -18.20 -26.81
N SER A 8 19.53 -16.91 -27.10
CA SER A 8 19.37 -16.43 -28.47
C SER A 8 20.63 -16.67 -29.31
N ASN A 9 21.81 -16.42 -28.74
CA ASN A 9 23.09 -16.67 -29.41
C ASN A 9 23.30 -18.17 -29.68
N ASN A 10 23.03 -19.02 -28.69
CA ASN A 10 23.15 -20.48 -28.85
C ASN A 10 22.19 -21.05 -29.91
N LYS A 11 20.97 -20.52 -30.05
CA LYS A 11 20.04 -20.90 -31.14
C LYS A 11 20.55 -20.48 -32.53
N GLN A 12 21.19 -19.32 -32.64
CA GLN A 12 21.83 -18.90 -33.89
C GLN A 12 23.01 -19.81 -34.25
N LEU A 13 23.80 -20.21 -33.25
CA LEU A 13 24.87 -21.20 -33.43
C LEU A 13 24.30 -22.56 -33.88
N GLU A 14 23.22 -23.04 -33.27
CA GLU A 14 22.54 -24.28 -33.67
C GLU A 14 22.16 -24.26 -35.16
N GLN A 15 21.52 -23.18 -35.63
CA GLN A 15 21.15 -23.03 -37.04
C GLN A 15 22.38 -23.04 -37.98
N ARG A 16 23.47 -22.40 -37.57
CA ARG A 16 24.71 -22.39 -38.35
C ARG A 16 25.34 -23.79 -38.42
N TYR A 17 25.35 -24.53 -37.31
CA TYR A 17 25.87 -25.91 -37.28
C TYR A 17 25.01 -26.86 -38.10
N LEU A 18 23.68 -26.71 -38.11
CA LEU A 18 22.78 -27.46 -38.99
C LEU A 18 23.08 -27.21 -40.49
N GLN A 19 23.41 -25.97 -40.87
CA GLN A 19 23.81 -25.65 -42.24
C GLN A 19 25.17 -26.25 -42.61
N LEU A 20 26.11 -26.34 -41.66
CA LEU A 20 27.40 -27.02 -41.86
C LEU A 20 27.20 -28.54 -41.97
N ALA A 21 26.32 -29.13 -41.16
CA ALA A 21 25.97 -30.55 -41.23
C ALA A 21 25.41 -30.91 -42.61
N ALA A 22 24.51 -30.07 -43.15
CA ALA A 22 23.91 -30.27 -44.47
C ALA A 22 24.92 -30.21 -45.64
N LYS A 23 26.11 -29.60 -45.43
CA LYS A 23 27.19 -29.49 -46.43
C LYS A 23 28.33 -30.47 -46.17
N ALA A 24 28.34 -31.17 -45.04
CA ALA A 24 29.41 -32.09 -44.67
C ALA A 24 29.34 -33.35 -45.54
N THR A 25 30.44 -33.65 -46.24
CA THR A 25 30.53 -34.81 -47.15
C THR A 25 31.20 -36.02 -46.50
N LYS A 26 31.89 -35.81 -45.36
CA LYS A 26 32.61 -36.86 -44.62
C LYS A 26 31.86 -37.23 -43.35
N MET A 27 31.74 -38.53 -43.09
CA MET A 27 31.06 -39.07 -41.90
C MET A 27 31.71 -38.60 -40.59
N THR A 28 33.04 -38.48 -40.55
CA THR A 28 33.77 -37.97 -39.37
C THR A 28 33.42 -36.54 -39.02
N ASP A 29 33.20 -35.69 -40.03
CA ASP A 29 32.88 -34.30 -39.84
C ASP A 29 31.42 -34.15 -39.39
N LEU A 30 30.52 -35.01 -39.89
CA LEU A 30 29.12 -35.06 -39.47
C LEU A 30 28.98 -35.48 -38.01
N LEU A 31 29.68 -36.53 -37.56
CA LEU A 31 29.72 -36.98 -36.17
C LEU A 31 30.22 -35.87 -35.23
N ALA A 32 31.30 -35.18 -35.61
CA ALA A 32 31.82 -34.07 -34.82
C ALA A 32 30.84 -32.88 -34.73
N ILE A 33 30.06 -32.64 -35.80
CA ILE A 33 29.01 -31.62 -35.80
C ILE A 33 27.84 -32.04 -34.92
N GLU A 34 27.41 -33.30 -34.96
CA GLU A 34 26.33 -33.81 -34.10
C GLU A 34 26.69 -33.73 -32.61
N ASP A 35 27.91 -34.09 -32.23
CA ASP A 35 28.39 -33.96 -30.84
C ASP A 35 28.36 -32.51 -30.35
N LYS A 36 28.79 -31.56 -31.20
CA LYS A 36 28.72 -30.14 -30.88
C LYS A 36 27.28 -29.64 -30.81
N LEU A 37 26.41 -30.12 -31.70
CA LEU A 37 24.99 -29.78 -31.70
C LEU A 37 24.30 -30.28 -30.42
N ALA A 38 24.62 -31.50 -29.98
CA ALA A 38 24.12 -32.06 -28.73
C ALA A 38 24.53 -31.20 -27.52
N SER A 39 25.80 -30.80 -27.45
CA SER A 39 26.29 -29.90 -26.39
C SER A 39 25.60 -28.54 -26.38
N ILE A 40 25.34 -27.96 -27.56
CA ILE A 40 24.62 -26.68 -27.68
C ILE A 40 23.18 -26.84 -27.19
N ARG A 41 22.49 -27.92 -27.58
CA ARG A 41 21.12 -28.20 -27.13
C ARG A 41 21.03 -28.39 -25.61
N THR A 42 21.94 -29.15 -25.01
CA THR A 42 22.00 -29.29 -23.55
C THR A 42 22.16 -27.93 -22.86
N THR A 43 22.98 -27.05 -23.42
CA THR A 43 23.18 -25.68 -22.89
C THR A 43 21.89 -24.87 -22.98
N ILE A 44 21.21 -24.90 -24.13
CA ILE A 44 19.92 -24.21 -24.34
C ILE A 44 18.86 -24.71 -23.34
N ASP A 45 18.72 -26.03 -23.18
CA ASP A 45 17.72 -26.63 -22.31
C ASP A 45 17.97 -26.26 -20.84
N SER A 46 19.23 -26.28 -20.40
CA SER A 46 19.61 -25.89 -19.04
C SER A 46 19.29 -24.41 -18.75
N ALA A 47 19.65 -23.51 -19.68
CA ALA A 47 19.39 -22.08 -19.56
C ALA A 47 17.89 -21.76 -19.61
N GLN A 48 17.13 -22.45 -20.47
CA GLN A 48 15.67 -22.30 -20.56
C GLN A 48 14.97 -22.81 -19.29
N GLY A 49 15.44 -23.93 -18.72
CA GLY A 49 14.97 -24.45 -17.43
C GLY A 49 15.18 -23.45 -16.30
N GLN A 50 16.35 -22.82 -16.24
CA GLN A 50 16.65 -21.77 -15.26
C GLN A 50 15.75 -20.54 -15.44
N LEU A 51 15.52 -20.09 -16.68
CA LEU A 51 14.58 -18.99 -16.95
C LEU A 51 13.15 -19.34 -16.55
N ASN A 52 12.69 -20.55 -16.82
CA ASN A 52 11.35 -20.98 -16.44
C ASN A 52 11.19 -21.04 -14.92
N TYR A 53 12.23 -21.49 -14.20
CA TYR A 53 12.27 -21.48 -12.75
C TYR A 53 12.26 -20.06 -12.16
N LEU A 54 13.04 -19.14 -12.72
CA LEU A 54 13.02 -17.73 -12.32
C LEU A 54 11.67 -17.09 -12.63
N SER A 55 11.08 -17.40 -13.79
CA SER A 55 9.75 -16.92 -14.16
C SER A 55 8.67 -17.43 -13.21
N SER A 56 8.73 -18.70 -12.81
CA SER A 56 7.76 -19.26 -11.85
C SER A 56 7.95 -18.65 -10.46
N GLN A 57 9.19 -18.44 -10.00
CA GLN A 57 9.46 -17.72 -8.74
C GLN A 57 8.94 -16.28 -8.74
N VAL A 58 9.07 -15.55 -9.86
CA VAL A 58 8.50 -14.20 -9.99
C VAL A 58 6.98 -14.25 -10.00
N SER A 59 6.35 -15.23 -10.66
CA SER A 59 4.90 -15.41 -10.59
C SER A 59 4.40 -15.72 -9.17
N TYR A 60 5.17 -16.43 -8.35
CA TYR A 60 4.87 -16.66 -6.93
C TYR A 60 5.32 -15.50 -6.00
N SER A 61 6.21 -14.62 -6.46
CA SER A 61 6.68 -13.42 -5.73
C SER A 61 5.94 -12.14 -6.13
N SER A 62 5.15 -12.18 -7.19
CA SER A 62 4.07 -11.23 -7.44
C SER A 62 2.95 -11.50 -6.43
N LEU A 63 3.24 -11.22 -5.18
CA LEU A 63 2.23 -11.09 -4.14
C LEU A 63 1.41 -9.87 -4.54
N ASP A 64 0.23 -10.11 -5.12
CA ASP A 64 -0.79 -9.08 -5.35
C ASP A 64 -1.31 -8.66 -3.97
N ILE A 65 -0.56 -7.79 -3.29
CA ILE A 65 -0.93 -7.26 -1.98
C ILE A 65 -2.09 -6.29 -2.23
N SER A 66 -3.31 -6.83 -2.25
CA SER A 66 -4.52 -6.05 -2.08
C SER A 66 -4.61 -5.63 -0.61
N PHE A 67 -4.05 -4.46 -0.28
CA PHE A 67 -4.24 -3.82 1.02
C PHE A 67 -5.74 -3.50 1.21
N TYR A 68 -6.45 -4.35 1.94
CA TYR A 68 -7.69 -3.92 2.60
C TYR A 68 -7.30 -3.23 3.89
N THR A 69 -7.02 -1.94 3.76
CA THR A 69 -6.75 -1.05 4.88
C THR A 69 -7.91 -1.11 5.88
N ARG A 70 -7.68 -1.85 6.98
CA ARG A 70 -8.54 -1.91 8.17
C ARG A 70 -8.44 -0.65 9.04
N HIS A 71 -7.85 0.43 8.53
CA HIS A 71 -7.76 1.74 9.19
C HIS A 71 -7.89 2.85 8.13
N PRO A 72 -9.08 3.45 7.93
CA PRO A 72 -9.28 4.47 6.91
C PRO A 72 -8.53 5.75 7.29
N GLY A 73 -7.24 5.79 7.01
CA GLY A 73 -6.38 6.93 7.22
C GLY A 73 -5.10 6.66 6.47
N GLU A 74 -4.71 7.58 5.60
CA GLU A 74 -3.42 7.57 4.90
C GLU A 74 -3.29 6.68 3.64
N VAL A 75 -4.39 6.42 2.93
CA VAL A 75 -4.26 6.12 1.50
C VAL A 75 -4.21 7.43 0.74
N ASN A 76 -3.01 7.83 0.34
CA ASN A 76 -2.70 8.94 -0.56
C ASN A 76 -3.39 8.73 -1.92
N THR A 77 -4.69 9.02 -2.00
CA THR A 77 -5.46 8.89 -3.25
C THR A 77 -6.08 10.23 -3.63
N GLY A 78 -5.37 10.95 -4.48
CA GLY A 78 -5.94 11.92 -5.40
C GLY A 78 -6.08 13.34 -4.87
N ASN A 79 -5.27 14.25 -5.42
CA ASN A 79 -5.44 15.71 -5.35
C ASN A 79 -6.75 16.21 -6.01
N GLY A 80 -7.77 15.37 -6.18
CA GLY A 80 -9.04 15.70 -6.81
C GLY A 80 -10.00 16.41 -5.86
N PHE A 81 -10.69 17.43 -6.37
CA PHE A 81 -11.70 18.20 -5.63
C PHE A 81 -12.79 17.29 -5.01
N ALA A 82 -13.19 16.22 -5.68
CA ALA A 82 -14.18 15.26 -5.18
C ALA A 82 -13.71 14.49 -3.94
N TYR A 83 -12.42 14.14 -3.85
CA TYR A 83 -11.86 13.48 -2.67
C TYR A 83 -11.83 14.44 -1.49
N LYS A 84 -11.30 15.66 -1.70
CA LYS A 84 -11.29 16.73 -0.68
C LYS A 84 -12.70 17.06 -0.18
N PHE A 85 -13.70 17.10 -1.07
CA PHE A 85 -15.09 17.37 -0.71
C PHE A 85 -15.69 16.26 0.15
N LYS A 86 -15.48 14.99 -0.22
CA LYS A 86 -15.98 13.84 0.55
C LYS A 86 -15.32 13.73 1.92
N THR A 87 -14.00 13.97 1.99
CA THR A 87 -13.26 13.99 3.25
C THR A 87 -13.74 15.15 4.13
N ALA A 88 -13.92 16.35 3.58
CA ALA A 88 -14.43 17.51 4.32
C ALA A 88 -15.84 17.31 4.90
N ILE A 89 -16.72 16.57 4.20
CA ILE A 89 -18.04 16.20 4.74
C ILE A 89 -17.90 15.24 5.92
N GLY A 90 -17.02 14.25 5.83
CA GLY A 90 -16.76 13.31 6.91
C GLY A 90 -16.20 14.00 8.15
N GLU A 91 -15.18 14.85 7.96
CA GLU A 91 -14.59 15.66 9.03
C GLU A 91 -15.61 16.65 9.62
N GLY A 92 -16.46 17.27 8.78
CA GLY A 92 -17.52 18.17 9.22
C GLY A 92 -18.59 17.46 10.06
N TRP A 93 -18.91 16.21 9.76
CA TRP A 93 -19.84 15.40 10.55
C TRP A 93 -19.31 15.11 11.96
N GLU A 94 -18.02 14.82 12.08
CA GLU A 94 -17.36 14.61 13.37
C GLU A 94 -17.38 15.89 14.23
N VAL A 95 -17.15 17.06 13.61
CA VAL A 95 -17.27 18.35 14.30
C VAL A 95 -18.69 18.59 14.81
N LEU A 96 -19.71 18.27 14.02
CA LEU A 96 -21.11 18.43 14.44
C LEU A 96 -21.45 17.51 15.62
N GLN A 97 -20.98 16.26 15.59
CA GLN A 97 -21.14 15.31 16.69
C GLN A 97 -20.44 15.82 17.96
N ASN A 98 -19.20 16.30 17.83
CA ASN A 98 -18.45 16.87 18.95
C ASN A 98 -19.12 18.11 19.54
N LEU A 99 -19.75 18.96 18.73
CA LEU A 99 -20.55 20.10 19.23
C LEU A 99 -21.76 19.63 20.04
N PHE A 100 -22.45 18.58 19.59
CA PHE A 100 -23.58 18.01 20.33
C PHE A 100 -23.13 17.44 21.69
N PHE A 101 -22.05 16.66 21.70
CA PHE A 101 -21.47 16.15 22.95
C PHE A 101 -20.91 17.27 23.84
N ALA A 102 -20.36 18.34 23.27
CA ALA A 102 -19.93 19.51 24.03
C ALA A 102 -21.11 20.21 24.71
N LEU A 103 -22.26 20.32 24.04
CA LEU A 103 -23.48 20.87 24.64
C LEU A 103 -23.93 20.05 25.85
N ILE A 104 -23.91 18.71 25.71
CA ILE A 104 -24.20 17.80 26.80
C ILE A 104 -23.16 18.00 27.90
N ALA A 105 -21.87 17.91 27.59
CA ALA A 105 -20.76 18.03 28.53
C ALA A 105 -20.69 19.39 29.26
N LEU A 106 -21.37 20.43 28.77
CA LEU A 106 -21.51 21.72 29.45
C LEU A 106 -22.52 21.71 30.62
N TRP A 107 -23.26 20.61 30.85
CA TRP A 107 -24.22 20.50 31.95
C TRP A 107 -23.63 20.80 33.35
N PRO A 108 -22.39 20.40 33.71
CA PRO A 108 -21.82 20.70 35.02
C PRO A 108 -21.51 22.19 35.19
N LEU A 109 -21.15 22.89 34.10
CA LEU A 109 -20.94 24.34 34.12
C LEU A 109 -22.25 25.09 34.39
N MET A 110 -23.37 24.63 33.84
CA MET A 110 -24.69 25.22 34.10
C MET A 110 -25.10 25.05 35.58
N ILE A 111 -24.87 23.87 36.16
CA ILE A 111 -25.11 23.64 37.60
C ILE A 111 -24.19 24.51 38.46
N GLY A 112 -22.90 24.56 38.11
CA GLY A 112 -21.92 25.42 38.79
C GLY A 112 -22.34 26.90 38.76
N ALA A 113 -22.79 27.40 37.61
CA ALA A 113 -23.27 28.77 37.45
C ALA A 113 -24.51 29.06 38.32
N ILE A 114 -25.46 28.12 38.40
CA ILE A 114 -26.65 28.26 39.28
C ILE A 114 -26.23 28.30 40.76
N ILE A 115 -25.35 27.39 41.19
CA ILE A 115 -24.85 27.35 42.58
C ILE A 115 -24.11 28.66 42.90
N PHE A 116 -23.25 29.12 42.00
CA PHE A 116 -22.51 30.37 42.15
C PHE A 116 -23.45 31.58 42.25
N LEU A 117 -24.47 31.65 41.40
CA LEU A 117 -25.50 32.70 41.46
C LEU A 117 -26.28 32.65 42.79
N LEU A 118 -26.66 31.47 43.27
CA LEU A 118 -27.35 31.31 44.57
C LEU A 118 -26.47 31.76 45.73
N LEU A 119 -25.17 31.43 45.71
CA LEU A 119 -24.18 31.86 46.70
C LEU A 119 -24.07 33.39 46.74
N ILE A 120 -23.92 34.04 45.58
CA ILE A 120 -23.88 35.50 45.46
C ILE A 120 -25.19 36.12 45.97
N ARG A 121 -26.34 35.56 45.57
CA ARG A 121 -27.65 36.09 45.96
C ARG A 121 -27.86 35.95 47.48
N ARG A 122 -27.42 34.84 48.08
CA ARG A 122 -27.47 34.60 49.53
C ARG A 122 -26.53 35.55 50.28
N TRP A 123 -25.34 35.79 49.77
CA TRP A 123 -24.38 36.75 50.34
C TRP A 123 -24.89 38.19 50.27
N LYS A 124 -25.47 38.61 49.14
CA LYS A 124 -26.10 39.94 49.01
C LYS A 124 -27.32 40.11 49.93
N ARG A 125 -28.12 39.06 50.16
CA ARG A 125 -29.25 39.11 51.10
C ARG A 125 -28.81 39.20 52.57
N ARG A 126 -27.76 38.48 52.97
CA ARG A 126 -27.20 38.56 54.35
C ARG A 126 -26.64 39.95 54.68
N ARG A 127 -26.00 40.60 53.69
CA ARG A 127 -25.53 41.99 53.87
C ARG A 127 -26.67 43.00 54.04
N LYS A 128 -27.87 42.76 53.48
CA LYS A 128 -29.03 43.63 53.68
C LYS A 128 -29.72 43.45 55.04
N ALA A 129 -29.68 42.24 55.61
CA ALA A 129 -30.28 41.96 56.92
C ALA A 129 -29.45 42.54 58.09
N ASN A 130 -28.12 42.59 57.96
CA ASN A 130 -27.26 43.15 59.01
C ASN A 130 -27.26 44.69 59.07
N ILE A 131 -27.78 45.39 58.05
CA ILE A 131 -27.86 46.86 58.05
C ILE A 131 -29.16 47.38 58.71
N ILE A 132 -30.20 46.54 58.82
CA ILE A 132 -31.50 46.91 59.42
C ILE A 132 -31.56 46.56 60.92
N SER A 133 -30.61 45.77 61.42
CA SER A 133 -30.50 45.42 62.85
C SER A 133 -29.68 46.44 63.67
N GLU A 134 -29.06 47.43 63.04
CA GLU A 134 -28.28 48.50 63.68
C GLU A 134 -28.87 49.90 63.43
N ALA A 135 -30.10 49.99 62.91
CA ALA A 135 -30.88 51.23 62.80
C ALA A 135 -32.08 51.18 63.74
#